data_AF-A0A920J523-F1
#
_entry.id   AF-A0A920J523-F1
#
_cell.length_a   1.000
_cell.length_b   1.000
_cell.length_c   1.000
_cell.angle_alpha   90.00
_cell.angle_beta   90.00
_cell.angle_gamma   90.00
#
_symmetry.space_group_name_H-M   'P 1'
#
loop_
_entity.id
_entity.type
_entity.pdbx_description
1 polymer ?
#
loop_
_entity_poly.entity_id
_entity_poly.type
_entity_poly.pdbx_seq_one_letter_code
_entity_poly.pdbx_strand_id
1 'polypeptide(L)'
;MAGSICFYATQLVKGVFGIDDSLDVFPVHGVGGIIGIIMVSFVGVQGGFLGSSAGETWIPMEQFLIQLKGIVVIGAWTALASWIILKLIGMITPLRVSEEDELQGLDVTEHEERSYDLS
;
A
#
# COMPACT_ATOMS: atom_id res chain seq x y z
N MET A 1 -2.86 -0.72 -18.09
CA MET A 1 -1.72 -1.44 -17.48
C MET A 1 -1.84 -1.52 -15.97
N ALA A 2 -1.77 -0.40 -15.23
CA ALA A 2 -1.84 -0.41 -13.77
C ALA A 2 -3.09 -1.14 -13.22
N GLY A 3 -4.28 -0.85 -13.74
CA GLY A 3 -5.51 -1.54 -13.32
C GLY A 3 -5.46 -3.06 -13.50
N SER A 4 -4.88 -3.56 -14.60
CA SER A 4 -4.72 -5.00 -14.82
C SER A 4 -3.72 -5.62 -13.85
N ILE A 5 -2.59 -4.95 -13.59
CA ILE A 5 -1.56 -5.43 -12.66
C ILE A 5 -2.10 -5.44 -11.22
N CYS A 6 -2.74 -4.35 -10.79
CA CYS A 6 -3.36 -4.27 -9.47
C CYS A 6 -4.45 -5.34 -9.31
N PHE A 7 -5.29 -5.57 -10.33
CA PHE A 7 -6.28 -6.64 -10.30
C PHE A 7 -5.67 -8.03 -10.08
N TYR A 8 -4.58 -8.38 -10.77
CA TYR A 8 -3.92 -9.65 -10.50
C TYR A 8 -3.19 -9.65 -9.15
N ALA A 9 -2.69 -8.49 -8.69
CA ALA A 9 -2.05 -8.37 -7.40
C ALA A 9 -3.03 -8.62 -6.24
N THR A 10 -4.27 -8.14 -6.29
CA THR A 10 -5.29 -8.43 -5.26
C THR A 10 -5.53 -9.94 -5.15
N GLN A 11 -5.69 -10.61 -6.30
CA GLN A 11 -5.90 -12.06 -6.35
C GLN A 11 -4.70 -12.83 -5.80
N LEU A 12 -3.47 -12.39 -6.07
CA LEU A 12 -2.26 -13.03 -5.56
C LEU A 12 -2.10 -12.82 -4.05
N VAL A 13 -2.26 -11.59 -3.57
CA VAL A 13 -2.11 -11.23 -2.15
C VAL A 13 -3.10 -12.02 -1.29
N LYS A 14 -4.37 -12.02 -1.69
CA LYS A 14 -5.43 -12.68 -0.91
C LYS A 14 -5.48 -14.18 -1.16
N GLY A 15 -5.45 -14.61 -2.43
CA GLY A 15 -5.70 -16.00 -2.82
C GLY A 15 -4.49 -16.92 -2.75
N VAL A 16 -3.27 -16.38 -2.87
CA VAL A 16 -2.04 -17.19 -2.87
C VAL A 16 -1.23 -16.98 -1.60
N PHE A 17 -1.01 -15.72 -1.20
CA PHE A 17 -0.24 -15.42 0.00
C PHE A 17 -1.07 -15.47 1.29
N GLY A 18 -2.40 -15.52 1.19
CA GLY A 18 -3.29 -15.59 2.34
C GLY A 18 -3.20 -14.37 3.26
N ILE A 19 -2.79 -13.22 2.70
CA ILE A 19 -2.65 -11.97 3.46
C ILE A 19 -4.01 -11.28 3.44
N ASP A 20 -4.58 -11.07 4.62
CA ASP A 20 -5.83 -10.35 4.80
C ASP A 20 -5.59 -8.84 4.83
N ASP A 21 -5.37 -8.28 3.65
CA ASP A 21 -5.44 -6.84 3.41
C ASP A 21 -6.89 -6.47 3.12
N SER A 22 -7.64 -6.11 4.16
CA SER A 22 -9.11 -6.07 4.12
C SER A 22 -9.68 -5.16 3.03
N LEU A 23 -8.95 -4.10 2.66
CA LEU A 23 -9.36 -3.14 1.62
C LEU A 23 -8.45 -3.15 0.39
N ASP A 24 -7.62 -4.20 0.23
CA ASP A 24 -6.68 -4.32 -0.89
C ASP A 24 -5.74 -3.11 -1.02
N VAL A 25 -5.33 -2.51 0.10
CA VAL A 25 -4.55 -1.25 0.12
C VAL A 25 -3.18 -1.44 -0.51
N PHE A 26 -2.46 -2.49 -0.14
CA PHE A 26 -1.15 -2.82 -0.68
C PHE A 26 -1.18 -3.20 -2.18
N PRO A 27 -2.03 -4.14 -2.66
CA PRO A 27 -2.08 -4.48 -4.08
C PRO A 27 -2.57 -3.31 -4.96
N VAL A 28 -3.41 -2.41 -4.47
CA VAL A 28 -3.88 -1.25 -5.25
C VAL A 28 -2.89 -0.08 -5.15
N HIS A 29 -2.54 0.37 -3.95
CA HIS A 29 -1.69 1.56 -3.76
C HIS A 29 -0.20 1.23 -3.76
N GLY A 30 0.22 0.16 -3.09
CA GLY A 30 1.61 -0.27 -3.01
C GLY A 30 2.13 -0.73 -4.38
N VAL A 31 1.52 -1.77 -4.96
CA VAL A 31 1.92 -2.28 -6.29
C VAL A 31 1.65 -1.26 -7.38
N GLY A 32 0.50 -0.58 -7.36
CA GLY A 32 0.17 0.48 -8.31
C GLY A 32 1.18 1.63 -8.28
N GLY A 33 1.60 2.04 -7.09
CA GLY A 33 2.63 3.07 -6.89
C GLY A 33 4.01 2.64 -7.42
N ILE A 34 4.44 1.41 -7.14
CA ILE A 34 5.70 0.85 -7.66
C ILE A 34 5.72 0.86 -9.18
N ILE A 35 4.63 0.39 -9.81
CA ILE A 35 4.50 0.40 -11.27
C ILE A 35 4.51 1.83 -11.81
N GLY A 36 3.82 2.78 -11.15
CA GLY A 36 3.84 4.19 -11.52
C GLY A 36 5.24 4.80 -11.50
N ILE A 37 5.99 4.56 -10.42
CA ILE A 37 7.37 5.05 -10.25
C ILE A 37 8.31 4.46 -11.31
N ILE A 38 8.19 3.15 -11.61
CA ILE A 38 8.93 2.52 -12.70
C ILE A 38 8.59 3.18 -14.04
N MET A 39 7.32 3.48 -14.30
CA MET A 39 6.89 4.10 -15.55
C MET A 39 7.44 5.51 -15.72
N VAL A 40 7.54 6.30 -14.63
CA VAL A 40 8.13 7.66 -14.67
C VAL A 40 9.53 7.65 -15.29
N SER A 41 10.31 6.60 -15.08
CA SER A 41 11.64 6.47 -15.71
C SER A 41 11.62 6.49 -17.23
N PHE A 42 10.52 6.04 -17.85
CA PHE A 42 10.38 5.91 -19.30
C PHE A 42 9.50 6.99 -19.93
N VAL A 43 8.58 7.60 -19.16
CA VAL A 43 7.61 8.56 -19.68
C VAL A 43 7.69 9.96 -19.04
N GLY A 44 8.47 10.10 -17.96
CA GLY A 44 8.70 11.36 -17.24
C GLY A 44 9.82 12.20 -17.86
N VAL A 45 9.54 12.77 -19.03
CA VAL A 45 10.50 13.59 -19.80
C VAL A 45 10.64 15.02 -19.24
N GLN A 46 11.83 15.62 -19.41
CA GLN A 46 12.10 17.01 -19.02
C GLN A 46 11.14 17.99 -19.70
N GLY A 47 10.47 18.83 -18.90
CA GLY A 47 9.45 19.78 -19.39
C GLY A 47 8.11 19.13 -19.78
N GLY A 48 7.93 17.83 -19.58
CA GLY A 48 6.67 17.13 -19.85
C GLY A 48 5.60 17.37 -18.78
N PHE A 49 4.35 17.04 -19.12
CA PHE A 49 3.17 17.17 -18.25
C PHE A 49 3.31 16.45 -16.90
N LEU A 50 4.04 15.33 -16.87
CA LEU A 50 4.25 14.52 -15.67
C LEU A 50 5.36 15.05 -14.75
N GLY A 51 6.03 16.14 -15.14
CA GLY A 51 7.23 16.61 -14.47
C GLY A 51 8.44 15.70 -14.72
N SER A 52 9.63 16.20 -14.42
CA SER A 52 10.88 15.47 -14.60
C SER A 52 11.54 15.17 -13.27
N SER A 53 11.92 13.91 -13.07
CA SER A 53 12.93 13.49 -12.09
C SER A 53 14.34 13.45 -12.67
N ALA A 54 14.49 13.76 -13.97
CA ALA A 54 15.78 13.87 -14.64
C ALA A 54 16.40 15.24 -14.43
N GLY A 55 17.71 15.23 -14.19
CA GLY A 55 18.56 16.40 -14.34
C GLY A 55 18.55 16.91 -15.79
N GLU A 56 19.43 17.85 -16.11
CA GLU A 56 19.47 18.53 -17.41
C GLU A 56 19.60 17.61 -18.64
N THR A 57 19.92 16.33 -18.45
CA THR A 57 19.89 15.28 -19.49
C THR A 57 19.02 14.11 -19.04
N TRP A 58 18.04 13.72 -19.87
CA TRP A 58 17.17 12.57 -19.60
C TRP A 58 17.71 11.30 -20.26
N ILE A 59 18.15 10.35 -19.43
CA ILE A 59 18.54 9.00 -19.85
C ILE A 59 17.60 8.01 -19.14
N PRO A 60 16.73 7.28 -19.87
CA PRO A 60 15.69 6.43 -19.26
C PRO A 60 16.25 5.38 -18.29
N MET A 61 17.39 4.78 -18.63
CA MET A 61 18.01 3.74 -17.81
C MET A 61 18.58 4.29 -16.51
N GLU A 62 19.15 5.51 -16.53
CA GLU A 62 19.63 6.17 -15.32
C GLU A 62 18.46 6.53 -14.40
N GLN A 63 17.37 7.05 -14.98
CA GLN A 63 16.14 7.31 -14.24
C GLN A 63 15.54 6.03 -13.67
N PHE A 64 15.57 4.91 -14.39
CA PHE A 64 15.11 3.61 -13.89
C PHE A 64 15.89 3.18 -12.65
N LEU A 65 17.21 3.29 -12.67
CA LEU A 65 18.05 2.95 -11.51
C LEU A 65 17.83 3.89 -10.32
N ILE A 66 17.61 5.19 -10.56
CA ILE A 66 17.27 6.17 -9.51
C ILE A 66 15.93 5.83 -8.88
N GLN A 67 14.90 5.60 -9.70
CA GLN A 67 13.56 5.28 -9.22
C GLN A 67 13.50 3.93 -8.50
N LEU A 68 14.24 2.93 -8.97
CA LEU A 68 14.36 1.64 -8.28
C LEU A 68 14.98 1.77 -6.89
N LYS A 69 16.03 2.60 -6.74
CA LYS A 69 16.59 2.93 -5.42
C LYS A 69 15.55 3.60 -4.53
N GLY A 70 14.78 4.54 -5.07
CA GLY A 70 13.68 5.21 -4.37
C GLY A 70 12.64 4.22 -3.85
N ILE A 71 12.18 3.28 -4.70
CA ILE A 71 11.24 2.23 -4.33
C ILE A 71 11.79 1.39 -3.17
N VAL A 72 13.05 0.95 -3.24
CA VAL A 72 13.67 0.13 -2.18
C VAL A 72 13.80 0.91 -0.88
N VAL A 73 14.27 2.16 -0.94
CA VAL A 73 14.45 3.01 0.26
C VAL A 73 13.11 3.30 0.92
N ILE A 74 12.11 3.73 0.16
CA ILE A 74 10.78 4.04 0.69
C ILE A 74 10.08 2.76 1.17
N GLY A 75 10.20 1.66 0.43
CA GLY A 75 9.65 0.36 0.83
C GLY A 75 10.25 -0.14 2.14
N ALA A 76 11.58 -0.09 2.28
CA ALA A 76 12.24 -0.48 3.51
C ALA A 76 11.89 0.45 4.69
N TRP A 77 11.89 1.76 4.45
CA TRP A 77 11.51 2.75 5.47
C TRP A 77 10.08 2.54 5.97
N THR A 78 9.11 2.44 5.05
CA THR A 78 7.70 2.28 5.40
C THR A 78 7.45 0.95 6.12
N ALA A 79 7.99 -0.16 5.63
CA ALA A 79 7.85 -1.46 6.28
C ALA A 79 8.47 -1.47 7.70
N LEU A 80 9.69 -0.95 7.84
CA LEU A 80 10.38 -0.92 9.13
C LEU A 80 9.70 0.02 10.13
N ALA A 81 9.37 1.24 9.70
CA ALA A 81 8.72 2.22 10.56
C ALA A 81 7.34 1.74 11.02
N SER A 82 6.51 1.24 10.09
CA SER A 82 5.19 0.68 10.44
C SER A 82 5.31 -0.51 11.39
N TRP A 83 6.27 -1.43 11.16
CA TRP A 83 6.50 -2.55 12.06
C TRP A 83 6.91 -2.10 13.47
N ILE A 84 7.84 -1.14 13.58
CA ILE A 84 8.26 -0.58 14.88
C ILE A 84 7.06 0.06 15.58
N ILE A 85 6.32 0.93 14.89
CA ILE A 85 5.18 1.65 15.47
C ILE A 85 4.12 0.67 15.98
N LEU A 86 3.73 -0.32 15.16
CA LEU A 86 2.75 -1.33 15.56
C LEU A 86 3.26 -2.15 16.75
N LYS A 87 4.54 -2.52 16.78
CA LYS A 87 5.12 -3.22 17.94
C LYS A 87 5.11 -2.37 19.21
N LEU A 88 5.42 -1.08 19.11
CA LEU A 88 5.38 -0.15 20.24
C LEU A 88 3.96 0.00 20.78
N ILE A 89 2.98 0.22 19.90
CA ILE A 89 1.57 0.32 20.28
C ILE A 89 1.08 -1.00 20.90
N GLY A 90 1.45 -2.13 20.30
CA GLY A 90 1.10 -3.47 20.77
C GLY A 90 1.63 -3.84 22.16
N MET A 91 2.60 -3.09 22.70
CA MET A 91 3.06 -3.25 24.09
C MET A 91 2.20 -2.48 25.10
N ILE A 92 1.40 -1.52 24.64
CA ILE A 92 0.56 -0.65 25.49
C ILE A 92 -0.91 -1.09 25.39
N THR A 93 -1.36 -1.45 24.19
CA THR A 93 -2.75 -1.83 23.90
C THR A 93 -2.81 -2.96 22.88
N PRO A 94 -3.78 -3.88 22.97
CA PRO A 94 -4.04 -4.84 21.89
C PRO A 94 -4.29 -4.12 20.56
N LEU A 95 -3.69 -4.62 19.47
CA LEU A 95 -3.89 -4.07 18.12
C LEU A 95 -5.16 -4.59 17.43
N ARG A 96 -5.70 -5.70 17.92
CA ARG A 96 -6.91 -6.36 17.41
C ARG A 96 -7.84 -6.59 18.60
N VAL A 97 -9.14 -6.45 18.36
CA VAL A 97 -10.18 -6.77 19.35
C VAL A 97 -10.20 -8.27 19.66
N SER A 98 -10.96 -8.68 20.67
CA SER A 98 -11.11 -10.11 20.97
C SER A 98 -11.87 -10.83 19.85
N GLU A 99 -11.71 -12.15 19.72
CA GLU A 99 -12.46 -12.93 18.73
C GLU A 99 -13.98 -12.85 18.97
N GLU A 100 -14.41 -12.75 20.23
CA GLU A 100 -15.82 -12.57 20.59
C GLU A 100 -16.35 -11.22 20.09
N ASP A 101 -15.59 -10.14 20.32
CA ASP A 101 -15.97 -8.81 19.85
C ASP A 101 -15.98 -8.71 18.32
N GLU A 102 -15.00 -9.35 17.67
CA GLU A 102 -14.93 -9.41 16.20
C GLU A 102 -16.14 -10.16 15.59
N LEU A 103 -16.61 -11.23 16.25
CA LEU A 103 -17.80 -11.98 15.83
C LEU A 103 -19.10 -11.22 16.07
N GLN A 104 -19.20 -10.45 17.17
CA GLN A 104 -20.37 -9.64 17.49
C GLN A 104 -20.47 -8.38 16.61
N GLY A 105 -19.32 -7.86 16.18
CA GLY A 105 -19.19 -6.70 15.31
C GLY A 105 -18.83 -5.41 16.08
N LEU A 106 -17.84 -4.69 15.55
CA LEU A 106 -17.25 -3.50 16.18
C LEU A 106 -18.25 -2.37 16.42
N ASP A 107 -19.27 -2.22 15.56
CA ASP A 107 -20.34 -1.23 15.77
C ASP A 107 -21.05 -1.43 17.12
N VAL A 108 -21.26 -2.69 17.53
CA VAL A 108 -21.95 -3.01 18.78
C VAL A 108 -20.99 -2.98 19.96
N THR A 109 -19.78 -3.53 19.80
CA THR A 109 -18.85 -3.75 20.91
C THR A 109 -18.06 -2.49 21.29
N GLU A 110 -17.71 -1.65 20.31
CA GLU A 110 -16.91 -0.43 20.53
C GLU A 110 -17.75 0.87 20.47
N HIS A 111 -18.89 0.84 19.78
CA HIS A 111 -19.70 2.04 19.54
C HIS A 111 -21.11 1.98 20.12
N GLU A 112 -21.55 0.84 20.68
CA GLU A 112 -22.90 0.61 21.21
C GLU A 112 -24.02 0.95 20.19
N GLU A 113 -23.71 0.86 18.89
CA GLU A 113 -24.59 1.24 17.79
C GLU A 113 -24.89 0.05 16.86
N ARG A 114 -25.95 0.17 16.06
CA ARG A 114 -26.25 -0.75 14.96
C ARG A 114 -26.39 0.04 13.67
N SER A 115 -25.59 -0.28 12.66
CA SER A 115 -25.59 0.43 11.36
C SER A 115 -26.94 0.35 10.64
N TYR A 116 -27.63 -0.79 10.72
CA TYR A 116 -28.95 -0.99 10.13
C TYR A 116 -29.85 -1.78 11.07
N ASP A 117 -31.07 -1.28 11.30
CA ASP A 117 -32.14 -2.01 11.97
C ASP A 117 -33.12 -2.50 10.90
N LEU A 118 -32.88 -3.73 10.41
CA LEU A 118 -33.73 -4.37 9.41
C LEU A 118 -34.98 -4.93 10.11
N SER A 119 -35.95 -4.07 10.40
CA SER A 119 -37.31 -4.45 10.80
C SER A 119 -38.07 -5.15 9.68
#